data_AF-A0A090QFB0-F1
#
_entry.id   AF-A0A090QFB0-F1
#
_cell.length_a   1.000
_cell.length_b   1.000
_cell.length_c   1.000
_cell.angle_alpha   90.00
_cell.angle_beta   90.00
_cell.angle_gamma   90.00
#
_symmetry.space_group_name_H-M   'P 1'
#
loop_
_entity.id
_entity.type
_entity.pdbx_description
1 polymer ?
#
loop_
_entity_poly.entity_id
_entity_poly.type
_entity_poly.pdbx_seq_one_letter_code
_entity_poly.pdbx_strand_id
1 'polypeptide(L)'
;MNIIEKNESFKRGLYSGAIGYIKPDGDFDFNVVIRSILYNSENKYLSFSVGSAITAAAQPEKEYEECLLKANAMIEVLSHQGISFD
;
A
#
# COMPACT_ATOMS: atom_id res chain seq x y z
N MET A 1 3.52 5.94 -15.27
CA MET A 1 4.30 5.84 -14.02
C MET A 1 5.13 7.10 -13.73
N ASN A 2 5.73 7.76 -14.72
CA ASN A 2 6.64 8.91 -14.52
C ASN A 2 6.11 10.05 -13.63
N ILE A 3 4.82 10.41 -13.74
CA ILE A 3 4.21 11.44 -12.88
C ILE A 3 4.17 10.97 -11.42
N ILE A 4 3.75 9.73 -11.18
CA ILE A 4 3.73 9.12 -9.85
C ILE A 4 5.14 9.11 -9.26
N GLU A 5 6.12 8.61 -10.02
CA GLU A 5 7.53 8.54 -9.57
C GLU A 5 8.15 9.91 -9.27
N LYS A 6 7.70 10.96 -9.96
CA LYS A 6 8.17 12.33 -9.71
C LYS A 6 7.55 12.95 -8.46
N ASN A 7 6.30 12.60 -8.14
CA ASN A 7 5.53 13.29 -7.10
C ASN A 7 5.47 12.53 -5.76
N GLU A 8 5.65 11.21 -5.75
CA GLU A 8 5.68 10.45 -4.51
C GLU A 8 7.04 10.54 -3.81
N SER A 9 7.03 10.71 -2.49
CA SER A 9 8.23 10.85 -1.67
C SER A 9 8.97 9.52 -1.41
N PHE A 10 8.43 8.40 -1.88
CA PHE A 10 8.97 7.06 -1.66
C PHE A 10 8.81 6.19 -2.91
N LYS A 11 9.62 5.13 -3.00
CA LYS A 11 9.44 4.07 -4.00
C LYS A 11 8.38 3.10 -3.51
N ARG A 12 7.35 2.83 -4.33
CA ARG A 12 6.23 1.94 -3.96
C ARG A 12 6.63 0.50 -3.59
N GLY A 13 7.77 0.00 -4.09
CA GLY A 13 8.20 -1.37 -3.84
C GLY A 13 7.13 -2.36 -4.33
N LEU A 14 6.64 -3.22 -3.43
CA LEU A 14 5.57 -4.17 -3.74
C LEU A 14 4.18 -3.53 -3.81
N TYR A 15 3.98 -2.33 -3.24
CA TYR A 15 2.67 -1.67 -3.24
C TYR A 15 2.18 -1.39 -4.67
N SER A 16 0.93 -1.73 -4.95
CA SER A 16 0.32 -1.69 -6.28
C SER A 16 0.98 -2.63 -7.32
N GLY A 17 1.85 -3.54 -6.88
CA GLY A 17 2.38 -4.66 -7.66
C GLY A 17 1.44 -5.86 -7.63
N ALA A 18 1.97 -7.04 -7.94
CA ALA A 18 1.23 -8.30 -7.96
C ALA A 18 2.03 -9.43 -7.31
N ILE A 19 1.34 -10.27 -6.54
CA ILE A 19 1.83 -11.53 -6.00
C ILE A 19 0.89 -12.63 -6.50
N GLY A 20 1.47 -13.74 -6.92
CA GLY A 20 0.72 -14.83 -7.53
C GLY A 20 1.61 -16.01 -7.87
N TYR A 21 1.09 -16.89 -8.71
CA TYR A 21 1.79 -18.09 -9.14
C TYR A 21 1.53 -18.37 -10.62
N ILE A 22 2.44 -19.15 -11.22
CA ILE A 22 2.29 -19.73 -12.54
C ILE A 22 2.50 -21.24 -12.38
N LYS A 23 1.57 -22.04 -12.89
CA LYS A 23 1.62 -23.50 -12.86
C LYS A 23 2.43 -24.02 -14.07
N PRO A 24 2.97 -25.26 -14.00
CA PRO A 24 3.73 -25.84 -15.11
C PRO A 24 2.95 -26.00 -16.42
N ASP A 25 1.61 -26.06 -16.36
CA ASP A 25 0.71 -26.12 -17.52
C ASP A 25 0.40 -24.74 -18.12
N GLY A 26 0.95 -23.67 -17.54
CA GLY A 26 0.79 -22.30 -18.02
C GLY A 26 -0.39 -21.54 -17.41
N ASP A 27 -1.19 -22.16 -16.54
CA ASP A 27 -2.26 -21.48 -15.81
C ASP A 27 -1.67 -20.58 -14.70
N PHE A 28 -2.27 -19.43 -14.44
CA PHE A 28 -1.73 -18.45 -13.49
C PHE A 28 -2.82 -17.62 -12.81
N ASP A 29 -2.51 -17.14 -11.60
CA ASP A 29 -3.37 -16.21 -10.87
C ASP A 29 -2.51 -15.22 -10.08
N PHE A 30 -2.89 -13.94 -10.13
CA PHE A 30 -2.16 -12.83 -9.53
C PHE A 30 -3.12 -11.82 -8.90
N ASN A 31 -2.76 -11.34 -7.71
CA ASN A 31 -3.51 -10.30 -7.02
C ASN A 31 -3.02 -8.88 -7.38
N VAL A 32 -3.63 -7.90 -6.72
CA VAL A 32 -3.06 -6.55 -6.59
C VAL A 32 -2.64 -6.35 -5.13
N VAL A 33 -1.38 -6.00 -4.91
CA VAL A 33 -0.83 -5.79 -3.57
C VAL A 33 -1.25 -4.42 -3.04
N ILE A 34 -2.38 -4.41 -2.34
CA ILE A 34 -2.93 -3.28 -1.58
C ILE A 34 -3.37 -3.77 -0.20
N ARG A 35 -3.64 -2.86 0.74
CA ARG A 35 -4.04 -3.19 2.12
C ARG A 35 -3.11 -4.24 2.78
N SER A 36 -1.82 -4.11 2.50
CA SER A 36 -0.79 -5.08 2.88
C SER A 36 0.27 -4.38 3.69
N ILE A 37 0.80 -5.10 4.69
CA ILE A 37 1.89 -4.65 5.56
C ILE A 37 3.18 -5.33 5.12
N LEU A 38 4.22 -4.54 4.86
CA LEU A 38 5.55 -4.99 4.47
C LEU A 38 6.47 -4.94 5.68
N TYR A 39 6.96 -6.09 6.11
CA TYR A 39 7.92 -6.19 7.20
C TYR A 39 9.29 -6.64 6.68
N ASN A 40 10.30 -5.82 6.96
CA ASN A 40 11.70 -6.17 6.79
C ASN A 40 12.25 -6.62 8.15
N SER A 41 12.51 -7.92 8.30
CA SER A 41 12.99 -8.50 9.55
C SER A 41 14.43 -8.12 9.90
N GLU A 42 15.28 -7.90 8.90
CA GLU A 42 16.67 -7.52 9.10
C GLU A 42 16.78 -6.13 9.74
N ASN A 43 16.01 -5.17 9.21
CA ASN A 43 15.98 -3.79 9.70
C ASN A 43 14.92 -3.55 10.79
N LYS A 44 14.15 -4.59 11.15
CA LYS A 44 12.96 -4.50 12.02
C LYS A 44 12.02 -3.35 11.64
N TYR A 45 11.84 -3.14 10.34
CA TYR A 45 11.10 -2.02 9.79
C TYR A 45 9.78 -2.50 9.17
N LEU A 46 8.70 -1.79 9.49
CA LEU A 46 7.37 -2.06 8.98
C LEU A 46 6.88 -0.85 8.19
N SER A 47 6.33 -1.11 7.01
CA SER A 47 5.71 -0.07 6.18
C SER A 47 4.44 -0.59 5.53
N PHE A 48 3.52 0.33 5.25
CA PHE A 48 2.40 0.10 4.36
C PHE A 48 2.10 1.41 3.62
N SER A 49 1.48 1.30 2.46
CA SER A 49 1.14 2.47 1.64
C SER A 49 -0.35 2.47 1.35
N VAL A 50 -0.89 3.67 1.26
CA VAL A 50 -2.28 3.95 0.89
C VAL A 50 -2.29 4.98 -0.23
N GLY A 51 -3.40 5.01 -0.95
CA GLY A 51 -3.58 5.92 -2.07
C GLY A 51 -5.04 6.03 -2.43
N SER A 52 -5.36 7.06 -3.19
CA SER A 52 -6.69 7.36 -3.72
C SER A 52 -6.63 7.68 -5.22
N ALA A 53 -7.79 7.84 -5.84
CA ALA A 53 -7.88 8.04 -7.28
C ALA A 53 -8.00 9.54 -7.63
N ILE A 54 -6.90 10.14 -8.08
CA ILE A 54 -6.91 11.55 -8.47
C ILE A 54 -7.50 11.69 -9.88
N THR A 55 -8.64 12.39 -9.97
CA THR A 55 -9.31 12.76 -11.21
C THR A 55 -9.45 14.28 -11.32
N ALA A 56 -9.95 14.78 -12.45
CA ALA A 56 -10.21 16.21 -12.62
C ALA A 56 -11.27 16.77 -11.64
N ALA A 57 -12.10 15.90 -11.06
CA ALA A 57 -13.12 16.28 -10.08
C ALA A 57 -12.70 16.01 -8.63
N ALA A 58 -11.48 15.50 -8.41
CA ALA A 58 -10.99 15.19 -7.08
C ALA A 58 -10.85 16.46 -6.22
N GLN A 59 -11.20 16.34 -4.94
CA GLN A 59 -11.01 17.40 -3.95
C GLN A 59 -9.87 16.98 -3.01
N PRO A 60 -8.74 17.72 -2.95
CA PRO A 60 -7.54 17.28 -2.22
C PRO A 60 -7.81 16.81 -0.79
N GLU A 61 -8.69 17.50 -0.07
CA GLU A 61 -9.04 17.20 1.31
C GLU A 61 -9.75 15.83 1.42
N LYS A 62 -10.67 15.54 0.51
CA LYS A 62 -11.40 14.25 0.49
C LYS A 62 -10.50 13.08 0.13
N GLU A 63 -9.58 13.29 -0.80
CA GLU A 63 -8.60 12.27 -1.19
C GLU A 63 -7.65 11.91 -0.04
N TYR A 64 -7.26 12.93 0.74
CA TYR A 64 -6.45 12.75 1.94
C TYR A 64 -7.23 12.00 3.03
N GLU A 65 -8.48 12.38 3.30
CA GLU A 65 -9.36 11.67 4.23
C GLU A 65 -9.56 10.20 3.84
N GLU A 66 -9.73 9.90 2.54
CA GLU A 66 -9.84 8.54 2.04
C GLU A 66 -8.55 7.74 2.28
N CYS A 67 -7.39 8.35 2.08
CA CYS A 67 -6.10 7.74 2.39
C CYS A 67 -5.99 7.39 3.89
N LEU A 68 -6.36 8.32 4.77
CA LEU A 68 -6.37 8.08 6.22
C LEU A 68 -7.34 6.96 6.60
N LEU A 69 -8.55 6.95 6.03
CA LEU A 69 -9.53 5.89 6.27
C LEU A 69 -8.99 4.51 5.86
N LYS A 70 -8.30 4.42 4.72
CA LYS A 70 -7.64 3.19 4.29
C LYS A 70 -6.51 2.79 5.23
N ALA A 71 -5.73 3.75 5.71
CA ALA A 71 -4.61 3.52 6.63
C ALA A 71 -5.05 3.01 7.99
N ASN A 72 -6.16 3.54 8.52
CA ASN A 72 -6.70 3.21 9.84
C ASN A 72 -6.89 1.72 10.04
N ALA A 73 -7.34 0.98 9.03
CA ALA A 73 -7.53 -0.47 9.14
C ALA A 73 -6.22 -1.21 9.45
N MET A 74 -5.09 -0.78 8.87
CA MET A 74 -3.78 -1.38 9.14
C MET A 74 -3.22 -0.91 10.48
N ILE A 75 -3.40 0.37 10.82
CA ILE A 75 -2.98 0.94 12.11
C ILE A 75 -3.68 0.22 13.27
N GLU A 76 -5.00 0.05 13.21
CA GLU A 76 -5.79 -0.61 14.25
C GLU A 76 -5.28 -2.02 14.55
N VAL A 77 -5.05 -2.83 13.51
CA VAL A 77 -4.52 -4.19 13.66
C VAL A 77 -3.17 -4.19 14.36
N LEU A 78 -2.29 -3.26 14.01
CA LEU A 78 -0.93 -3.17 14.57
C LEU A 78 -0.91 -2.59 15.99
N SER A 79 -1.78 -1.62 16.28
CA SER A 79 -1.95 -1.07 17.62
C SER A 79 -2.47 -2.12 18.61
N HIS A 80 -3.36 -3.02 18.20
CA HIS A 80 -3.76 -4.17 19.02
C HIS A 80 -2.61 -5.14 19.35
N GLN A 81 -1.52 -5.11 18.57
CA GLN A 81 -0.30 -5.89 18.84
C GLN A 81 0.73 -5.10 19.68
N GLY A 82 0.38 -3.92 20.17
CA GLY A 82 1.28 -3.06 20.95
C GLY A 82 2.30 -2.29 20.12
N ILE A 83 2.12 -2.21 18.80
CA ILE A 83 2.96 -1.42 17.91
C ILE A 83 2.42 0.01 17.87
N SER A 84 3.22 0.96 18.35
CA SER A 84 2.93 2.40 18.26
C SER A 84 3.49 2.97 16.95
N PHE A 85 2.78 3.96 16.40
CA PHE A 85 3.23 4.76 15.27
C PHE A 85 3.54 6.17 15.79
N ASP A 86 4.71 6.68 15.41
CA ASP A 86 5.11 8.07 15.66
C ASP A 86 4.50 9.02 14.62
#